data_AF-A0A0F9AUR8-F1
#
_entry.id   AF-A0A0F9AUR8-F1
#
_cell.length_a   1.000
_cell.length_b   1.000
_cell.length_c   1.000
_cell.angle_alpha   90.00
_cell.angle_beta   90.00
_cell.angle_gamma   90.00
#
_symmetry.space_group_name_H-M   'P 1'
#
loop_
_entity.id
_entity.type
_entity.pdbx_description
1 polymer ?
#
loop_
_entity_poly.entity_id
_entity_poly.type
_entity_poly.pdbx_seq_one_letter_code
_entity_poly.pdbx_strand_id
1 'polypeptide(L)'
;MEIKRVWAMPNKNTFSIKPIGELIQKYIHGESVDPFANSNKLAKTTNDIDPQYETDFHIDALQFLKMFYENSMDTVLFDPPYSSRQVSESYKKMGMTVNMET
;
A
#
# COMPACT_ATOMS: atom_id res chain seq x y z
N MET A 1 0.00 -10.49 -24.12
CA MET A 1 0.77 -9.92 -22.99
C MET A 1 1.85 -9.04 -23.58
N GLU A 2 1.88 -7.76 -23.22
CA GLU A 2 2.92 -6.81 -23.67
C GLU A 2 3.93 -6.66 -22.52
N ILE A 3 5.21 -6.93 -22.77
CA ILE A 3 6.29 -6.81 -21.77
C ILE A 3 7.23 -5.71 -22.24
N LYS A 4 7.38 -4.65 -21.44
CA LYS A 4 8.32 -3.55 -21.70
C LYS A 4 9.40 -3.54 -20.64
N ARG A 5 10.66 -3.51 -21.08
CA ARG A 5 11.80 -3.28 -20.19
C ARG A 5 12.19 -1.81 -20.27
N VAL A 6 12.11 -1.11 -19.14
CA VAL A 6 12.47 0.31 -19.02
C VAL A 6 13.44 0.44 -17.86
N TRP A 7 14.53 1.16 -18.04
CA TRP A 7 15.48 1.45 -16.96
C TRP A 7 14.94 2.59 -16.08
N ALA A 8 15.05 2.44 -14.75
CA ALA A 8 14.75 3.48 -13.77
C ALA A 8 15.58 3.28 -12.50
N MET A 9 15.83 4.36 -11.76
CA MET A 9 16.47 4.26 -10.45
C MET A 9 15.49 3.71 -9.40
N PRO A 10 15.96 2.86 -8.47
CA PRO A 10 15.13 2.38 -7.38
C PRO A 10 14.76 3.52 -6.43
N ASN A 11 13.56 3.44 -5.87
CA ASN A 11 13.07 4.35 -4.83
C ASN A 11 12.30 3.53 -3.79
N LYS A 12 12.36 3.94 -2.51
CA LYS A 12 11.55 3.34 -1.45
C LYS A 12 10.05 3.51 -1.68
N ASN A 13 9.66 4.56 -2.40
CA ASN A 13 8.28 4.84 -2.77
C ASN A 13 8.04 4.23 -4.15
N THR A 14 7.55 2.98 -4.20
CA THR A 14 7.43 2.15 -5.41
C THR A 14 6.71 2.88 -6.54
N PHE A 15 5.58 3.52 -6.24
CA PHE A 15 4.78 4.20 -7.26
C PHE A 15 5.36 5.54 -7.74
N SER A 16 6.39 6.08 -7.06
CA SER A 16 7.13 7.25 -7.57
C SER A 16 8.13 6.89 -8.67
N ILE A 17 8.48 5.59 -8.81
CA ILE A 17 9.33 5.11 -9.88
C ILE A 17 8.58 5.27 -11.20
N LYS A 18 9.04 6.17 -12.07
CA LYS A 18 8.29 6.66 -13.25
C LYS A 18 7.61 5.55 -14.07
N PRO A 19 8.29 4.47 -14.52
CA PRO A 19 7.61 3.40 -15.26
C PRO A 19 6.49 2.70 -14.50
N ILE A 20 6.61 2.58 -13.17
CA ILE A 20 5.58 1.97 -12.32
C ILE A 20 4.42 2.95 -12.15
N GLY A 21 4.70 4.21 -11.83
CA GLY A 21 3.66 5.25 -11.70
C GLY A 21 2.83 5.41 -12.97
N GLU A 22 3.48 5.48 -14.14
CA GLU A 22 2.80 5.54 -15.44
C GLU A 22 1.94 4.30 -15.72
N LEU A 23 2.40 3.11 -15.29
CA LEU A 23 1.64 1.87 -15.41
C LEU A 23 0.38 1.92 -14.52
N ILE A 24 0.53 2.32 -13.26
CA ILE A 24 -0.59 2.43 -12.33
C ILE A 24 -1.61 3.45 -12.82
N GLN A 25 -1.18 4.64 -13.23
CA GLN A 25 -2.08 5.67 -13.77
C GLN A 25 -2.90 5.19 -14.97
N LYS A 26 -2.37 4.26 -15.77
CA LYS A 26 -3.08 3.68 -16.92
C LYS A 26 -4.18 2.69 -16.52
N TYR A 27 -4.00 1.95 -15.42
CA TYR A 27 -4.87 0.83 -15.06
C TYR A 27 -5.71 1.06 -13.81
N ILE A 28 -5.36 2.03 -12.97
CA ILE A 28 -6.17 2.41 -11.82
C ILE A 28 -7.51 2.95 -12.29
N HIS A 29 -8.59 2.39 -11.76
CA HIS A 29 -9.94 2.78 -12.10
C HIS A 29 -10.91 2.41 -10.97
N GLY A 30 -12.09 3.03 -11.00
CA GLY A 30 -13.18 2.67 -10.09
C GLY A 30 -12.87 2.98 -8.63
N GLU A 31 -13.44 2.17 -7.72
CA GLU A 31 -13.13 2.19 -6.30
C GLU A 31 -11.75 1.57 -6.06
N SER A 32 -10.88 2.30 -5.36
CA SER A 32 -9.48 1.92 -5.20
C SER A 32 -8.99 2.11 -3.78
N VAL A 33 -8.24 1.12 -3.29
CA VAL A 33 -7.70 1.08 -1.93
C VAL A 33 -6.20 0.83 -1.92
N ASP A 34 -5.50 1.46 -0.97
CA ASP A 34 -4.08 1.26 -0.69
C ASP A 34 -3.86 1.03 0.81
N PRO A 35 -3.66 -0.23 1.27
CA PRO A 35 -3.44 -0.56 2.67
C PRO A 35 -2.08 -0.11 3.25
N PHE A 36 -1.12 0.28 2.40
CA PHE A 36 0.26 0.62 2.78
C PHE A 36 0.69 1.93 2.11
N ALA A 37 -0.20 2.91 2.11
CA ALA A 37 -0.08 4.08 1.25
C ALA A 37 1.13 4.96 1.59
N ASN A 38 1.57 5.03 2.85
CA ASN A 38 2.64 5.94 3.25
C ASN A 38 2.29 7.38 2.81
N SER A 39 3.13 8.00 1.97
CA SER A 39 2.89 9.32 1.36
C SER A 39 2.18 9.27 0.01
N ASN A 40 1.80 8.08 -0.47
CA ASN A 40 1.10 7.88 -1.73
C ASN A 40 -0.37 8.30 -1.64
N LYS A 41 -0.87 8.97 -2.68
CA LYS A 41 -2.27 9.41 -2.80
C LYS A 41 -2.91 8.97 -4.13
N LEU A 42 -2.44 7.85 -4.69
CA LEU A 42 -2.95 7.32 -5.96
C LEU A 42 -4.30 6.62 -5.82
N ALA A 43 -4.51 5.86 -4.74
CA ALA A 43 -5.81 5.24 -4.44
C ALA A 43 -6.79 6.27 -3.85
N LYS A 44 -8.09 6.02 -4.02
CA LYS A 44 -9.16 6.86 -3.45
C LYS A 44 -9.23 6.76 -1.92
N THR A 45 -8.95 5.58 -1.38
CA THR A 45 -8.96 5.34 0.06
C THR A 45 -7.62 4.73 0.46
N THR A 46 -6.98 5.34 1.44
CA THR A 46 -5.60 5.08 1.83
C THR A 46 -5.50 4.72 3.31
N ASN A 47 -4.58 3.83 3.64
CA ASN A 47 -4.27 3.46 5.01
C ASN A 47 -2.77 3.37 5.20
N ASP A 48 -2.31 3.81 6.37
CA ASP A 48 -0.97 3.50 6.87
C ASP A 48 -1.03 3.40 8.39
N ILE A 49 -0.46 2.32 8.94
CA ILE A 49 -0.44 2.08 10.39
C ILE A 49 0.27 3.19 11.17
N ASP A 50 1.18 3.92 10.52
CA ASP A 50 1.90 5.03 11.11
C ASP A 50 1.13 6.35 10.91
N PRO A 51 0.60 6.96 11.99
CA PRO A 51 -0.21 8.17 11.92
C PRO A 51 0.58 9.41 11.53
N GLN A 52 1.90 9.31 11.35
CA GLN A 52 2.69 10.42 10.78
C GLN A 52 2.34 10.70 9.32
N TYR A 53 1.78 9.71 8.62
CA TYR A 53 1.43 9.84 7.22
C TYR A 53 0.00 10.37 7.07
N GLU A 54 -0.22 11.26 6.10
CA GLU A 54 -1.56 11.76 5.80
C GLU A 54 -2.35 10.77 4.94
N THR A 55 -2.97 9.79 5.59
CA THR A 55 -3.85 8.79 4.97
C THR A 55 -5.24 8.83 5.62
N ASP A 56 -6.23 8.19 5.01
CA ASP A 56 -7.62 8.21 5.50
C ASP A 56 -7.79 7.38 6.78
N PHE A 57 -6.98 6.33 6.95
CA PHE A 57 -7.03 5.42 8.08
C PHE A 57 -5.64 5.10 8.64
N HIS A 58 -5.60 4.84 9.95
CA HIS A 58 -4.38 4.43 10.67
C HIS A 58 -4.57 3.13 11.45
N ILE A 59 -4.93 2.07 10.74
CA ILE A 59 -5.21 0.76 11.33
C ILE A 59 -4.39 -0.35 10.67
N ASP A 60 -4.42 -1.53 11.28
CA ASP A 60 -3.85 -2.74 10.70
C ASP A 60 -4.40 -2.98 9.28
N ALA A 61 -3.52 -3.30 8.33
CA ALA A 61 -3.87 -3.44 6.93
C ALA A 61 -4.95 -4.51 6.67
N LEU A 62 -4.96 -5.62 7.42
CA LEU A 62 -5.99 -6.64 7.30
C LEU A 62 -7.33 -6.15 7.85
N GLN A 63 -7.30 -5.40 8.96
CA GLN A 63 -8.52 -4.75 9.48
C GLN A 63 -9.09 -3.75 8.48
N PHE A 64 -8.23 -2.93 7.87
CA PHE A 64 -8.61 -1.99 6.82
C PHE A 64 -9.29 -2.70 5.64
N LEU A 65 -8.68 -3.77 5.11
CA LEU A 65 -9.28 -4.53 4.01
C LEU A 65 -10.62 -5.17 4.39
N LYS A 66 -10.80 -5.58 5.65
CA LYS A 66 -12.06 -6.13 6.17
C LYS A 66 -13.18 -5.09 6.35
N MET A 67 -12.91 -3.80 6.24
CA MET A 67 -13.94 -2.75 6.31
C MET A 67 -14.81 -2.70 5.06
N PHE A 68 -14.30 -3.21 3.93
CA PHE A 68 -14.98 -3.15 2.65
C PHE A 68 -15.81 -4.41 2.39
N TYR A 69 -16.90 -4.25 1.65
CA TYR A 69 -17.72 -5.37 1.22
C TYR A 69 -16.96 -6.24 0.20
N GLU A 70 -17.29 -7.52 0.15
CA GLU A 70 -16.72 -8.41 -0.87
C GLU A 70 -17.05 -7.89 -2.28
N ASN A 71 -16.06 -7.96 -3.19
CA ASN A 71 -16.17 -7.50 -4.58
C ASN A 71 -16.59 -6.03 -4.75
N SER A 72 -16.35 -5.16 -3.76
CA SER A 72 -16.69 -3.73 -3.85
C SER A 72 -15.54 -2.84 -4.36
N MET A 73 -14.35 -3.40 -4.58
CA MET A 73 -13.15 -2.65 -4.99
C MET A 73 -12.72 -3.07 -6.38
N ASP A 74 -12.52 -2.08 -7.26
CA ASP A 74 -12.06 -2.29 -8.63
C ASP A 74 -10.53 -2.39 -8.71
N THR A 75 -9.81 -1.67 -7.85
CA THR A 75 -8.33 -1.67 -7.82
C THR A 75 -7.78 -1.75 -6.40
N VAL A 76 -6.79 -2.61 -6.17
CA VAL A 76 -6.03 -2.67 -4.92
C VAL A 76 -4.56 -2.40 -5.22
N LEU A 77 -3.99 -1.34 -4.66
CA LEU A 77 -2.56 -1.05 -4.71
C LEU A 77 -1.87 -1.77 -3.56
N PHE A 78 -1.15 -2.86 -3.83
CA PHE A 78 -0.56 -3.70 -2.79
C PHE A 78 0.97 -3.62 -2.80
N ASP A 79 1.52 -2.79 -1.90
CA ASP A 79 2.97 -2.59 -1.73
C ASP A 79 3.39 -2.74 -0.25
N PRO A 80 3.34 -3.97 0.32
CA PRO A 80 3.69 -4.20 1.71
C PRO A 80 5.19 -3.99 1.96
N PRO A 81 5.61 -3.81 3.23
CA PRO A 81 7.02 -3.79 3.58
C PRO A 81 7.73 -5.05 3.10
N TYR A 82 8.94 -4.89 2.55
CA TYR A 82 9.71 -5.96 1.90
C TYR A 82 10.01 -7.18 2.79
N SER A 83 10.00 -7.03 4.12
CA SER A 83 10.28 -8.13 5.04
C SER A 83 9.42 -8.12 6.31
N SER A 84 9.22 -9.31 6.88
CA SER A 84 8.59 -9.50 8.20
C SER A 84 9.29 -8.70 9.30
N ARG A 85 10.59 -8.47 9.17
CA ARG A 85 11.35 -7.59 10.06
C ARG A 85 10.86 -6.14 9.98
N GLN A 86 10.69 -5.58 8.78
CA GLN A 86 10.19 -4.21 8.61
C GLN A 86 8.77 -4.07 9.12
N VAL A 87 7.92 -5.07 8.86
CA VAL A 87 6.58 -5.15 9.48
C VAL A 87 6.71 -5.11 11.00
N SER A 88 7.56 -5.96 11.59
CA SER A 88 7.74 -5.98 13.05
C SER A 88 8.24 -4.65 13.62
N GLU A 89 9.16 -3.98 12.93
CA GLU A 89 9.69 -2.67 13.32
C GLU A 89 8.60 -1.57 13.28
N SER A 90 7.74 -1.56 12.25
CA SER A 90 6.62 -0.61 12.17
C SER A 90 5.61 -0.81 13.30
N TYR A 91 5.21 -2.04 13.58
CA TYR A 91 4.25 -2.34 14.65
C TYR A 91 4.84 -2.08 16.04
N LYS A 92 6.13 -2.40 16.26
CA LYS A 92 6.84 -2.09 17.51
C LYS A 92 6.88 -0.58 17.78
N LYS A 93 7.13 0.24 16.75
CA LYS A 93 7.10 1.70 16.88
C LYS A 93 5.73 2.23 17.29
N MET A 94 4.66 1.54 16.88
CA MET A 94 3.28 1.87 17.23
C MET A 94 2.83 1.29 18.58
N GLY A 95 3.73 0.67 19.35
CA GLY A 95 3.39 0.02 20.62
C GLY A 95 2.51 -1.22 20.47
N MET A 96 2.36 -1.74 19.24
CA MET A 96 1.57 -2.92 18.94
C MET A 96 2.44 -4.17 18.95
N THR A 97 1.99 -5.22 19.63
CA THR A 97 2.64 -6.53 19.62
C THR A 97 2.37 -7.23 18.30
N VAL A 98 3.44 -7.60 17.60
CA VAL A 98 3.39 -8.39 16.37
C VAL A 98 3.13 -9.84 16.78
N ASN A 99 1.88 -10.29 16.72
CA ASN A 99 1.59 -11.71 16.80
C ASN A 99 1.90 -12.32 15.43
N MET A 100 3.04 -13.01 15.31
CA MET A 100 3.45 -13.78 14.12
C MET A 100 2.65 -15.11 13.98
N GLU A 101 1.40 -15.13 14.40
CA GLU A 101 0.53 -16.30 14.27
C GLU A 101 -0.71 -15.87 13.49
N THR A 102 -0.68 -16.03 12.16
CA THR A 102 -1.72 -16.71 11.36
C THR A 102 -1.20 -16.88 9.94
#